data_AF-A0A0P7XG14-F1
#
_entry.id   AF-A0A0P7XG14-F1
#
_cell.length_a   1.000
_cell.length_b   1.000
_cell.length_c   1.000
_cell.angle_alpha   90.00
_cell.angle_beta   90.00
_cell.angle_gamma   90.00
#
_symmetry.space_group_name_H-M   'P 1'
#
loop_
_entity.id
_entity.type
_entity.pdbx_description
1 polymer ?
#
loop_
_entity_poly.entity_id
_entity_poly.type
_entity_poly.pdbx_seq_one_letter_code
_entity_poly.pdbx_strand_id
1 'polypeptide(L)' 'MKTRVRAALLLALLAAAAACTPAETYPLSGRPCGPDDPVQDIRARECIPPR' A
#
# COMPACT_ATOMS: atom_id res chain seq x y z
N MET A 1 -24.01 13.36 -21.19
CA MET A 1 -22.64 13.65 -20.70
C MET A 1 -22.49 13.40 -19.20
N LYS A 2 -23.35 13.96 -18.32
CA LYS A 2 -23.29 13.76 -16.85
C LYS A 2 -23.29 12.30 -16.38
N THR A 3 -24.05 11.42 -17.03
CA THR A 3 -24.12 9.99 -16.69
C THR A 3 -22.82 9.23 -16.96
N ARG A 4 -22.10 9.58 -18.03
CA ARG A 4 -20.80 8.94 -18.37
C ARG A 4 -19.70 9.33 -17.38
N VAL A 5 -19.71 10.58 -16.90
CA VAL A 5 -18.77 11.08 -15.89
C VAL A 5 -18.99 10.38 -14.54
N ARG A 6 -20.24 10.18 -14.13
CA ARG A 6 -20.58 9.44 -12.89
C ARG A 6 -20.12 7.98 -12.96
N ALA A 7 -20.32 7.33 -14.11
CA ALA A 7 -19.87 5.96 -14.32
C ALA A 7 -18.33 5.84 -14.27
N ALA A 8 -17.61 6.78 -14.88
CA ALA A 8 -16.15 6.82 -14.83
C ALA A 8 -15.62 7.02 -13.39
N LEU A 9 -16.28 7.89 -12.61
CA LEU A 9 -15.92 8.14 -11.22
C LEU A 9 -16.12 6.91 -10.33
N LEU A 10 -17.25 6.20 -10.53
CA LEU A 10 -17.53 4.94 -9.83
C LEU A 10 -16.49 3.86 -10.16
N LEU A 11 -16.10 3.72 -11.43
CA LEU A 11 -15.04 2.78 -11.82
C LEU A 11 -13.69 3.11 -11.16
N ALA A 12 -13.33 4.39 -11.09
CA ALA A 12 -12.08 4.82 -10.49
C ALA A 12 -12.02 4.52 -8.99
N LEU A 13 -13.13 4.73 -8.27
CA LEU A 13 -13.24 4.40 -6.84
C LEU A 13 -13.11 2.89 -6.57
N LEU A 14 -13.73 2.06 -7.41
CA LEU A 14 -13.64 0.60 -7.30
C LEU A 14 -12.23 0.09 -7.61
N ALA A 15 -11.54 0.69 -8.59
CA ALA A 15 -10.15 0.35 -8.91
C ALA A 15 -9.19 0.75 -7.77
N ALA A 16 -9.43 1.89 -7.11
CA ALA A 16 -8.64 2.32 -5.96
C ALA A 16 -8.82 1.39 -4.74
N ALA A 17 -10.03 0.86 -4.53
CA ALA A 17 -10.30 -0.10 -3.46
C ALA A 17 -9.65 -1.49 -3.69
N ALA A 18 -9.36 -1.84 -4.95
CA ALA A 18 -8.67 -3.09 -5.31
C ALA A 18 -7.14 -3.02 -5.19
N ALA A 19 -6.57 -1.85 -4.86
CA ALA A 19 -5.12 -1.67 -4.72
C ALA A 19 -4.53 -2.23 -3.41
N CYS A 20 -5.28 -3.06 -2.67
CA CYS A 20 -4.77 -3.74 -1.50
C CYS A 20 -3.77 -4.82 -1.94
N THR A 21 -2.48 -4.51 -1.85
CA THR A 21 -1.42 -5.47 -2.13
C THR A 21 -1.41 -6.56 -1.05
N PRO A 22 -1.18 -7.83 -1.39
CA PRO A 22 -0.99 -8.88 -0.40
C PRO A 22 0.10 -8.48 0.59
N ALA A 23 -0.21 -8.52 1.90
CA ALA A 23 0.72 -8.14 2.97
C ALA A 23 1.94 -9.08 3.10
N GLU A 24 1.97 -10.14 2.30
CA GLU A 24 2.99 -11.20 2.28
C GLU A 24 4.30 -10.77 1.58
N THR A 25 4.37 -9.57 1.01
CA THR A 25 5.57 -9.07 0.31
C THR A 25 5.94 -7.64 0.72
N TYR A 26 7.25 -7.35 0.66
CA TYR A 26 7.77 -6.01 0.93
C TYR A 26 7.32 -5.00 -0.14
N PRO A 27 6.65 -3.89 0.22
CA PRO A 27 6.04 -2.98 -0.74
C PRO A 27 7.03 -2.29 -1.70
N LEU A 28 8.30 -2.15 -1.29
CA LEU A 28 9.34 -1.54 -2.10
C LEU A 28 10.07 -2.51 -3.03
N SER A 29 10.11 -3.81 -2.69
CA SER A 29 10.95 -4.79 -3.42
C SER A 29 10.16 -5.96 -4.01
N GLY A 30 8.91 -6.17 -3.60
CA GLY A 30 8.07 -7.30 -4.00
C GLY A 30 8.55 -8.66 -3.49
N ARG A 31 9.63 -8.71 -2.68
CA ARG A 31 10.14 -9.96 -2.12
C ARG A 31 9.19 -10.51 -1.05
N PRO A 32 9.06 -11.84 -0.90
CA PRO A 32 8.31 -12.45 0.19
C PRO A 32 8.83 -12.01 1.57
N CYS A 33 7.91 -11.82 2.51
CA CYS A 33 8.21 -11.73 3.93
C CYS A 33 8.54 -13.15 4.45
N GLY A 34 9.59 -13.29 5.25
CA GLY A 34 10.05 -14.58 5.77
C GLY A 34 10.32 -14.56 7.27
N PRO A 35 10.23 -15.72 7.95
CA PRO A 35 10.56 -15.83 9.38
C PRO A 35 12.05 -15.57 9.67
N ASP A 36 12.90 -15.74 8.67
CA ASP A 36 14.34 -15.46 8.73
C ASP A 36 14.68 -14.00 8.39
N ASP A 37 13.69 -13.16 8.07
CA ASP A 37 13.96 -11.75 7.83
C ASP A 37 14.49 -11.08 9.10
N PRO A 38 15.52 -10.22 9.00
CA PRO A 38 16.09 -9.57 10.17
C PRO A 38 15.04 -8.77 10.94
N VAL A 39 14.79 -9.14 12.19
CA VAL A 39 14.01 -8.29 13.11
C VAL A 39 14.86 -7.05 13.40
N GLN A 40 14.47 -5.92 12.81
CA GLN A 40 15.08 -4.65 13.13
C GLN A 40 14.51 -4.16 14.47
N ASP A 41 15.40 -3.92 15.43
CA ASP A 41 15.06 -3.32 16.71
C ASP A 41 14.82 -1.82 16.51
N ILE A 42 13.66 -1.45 15.96
CA ILE A 42 13.30 -0.07 15.68
C ILE A 42 13.10 0.66 17.00
N ARG A 43 14.01 1.59 17.30
CA ARG A 43 13.85 2.46 18.47
C ARG A 43 13.07 3.70 18.09
N ALA A 44 12.26 4.23 19.01
CA ALA A 44 11.43 5.41 18.76
C ALA A 44 12.23 6.62 18.20
N ARG A 45 13.52 6.74 18.52
CA ARG A 45 14.44 7.77 18.00
C ARG A 45 14.77 7.64 16.50
N GLU A 46 14.56 6.47 15.90
CA GLU A 46 14.80 6.17 14.49
C GLU A 46 13.59 6.55 13.62
N CYS A 47 12.43 6.83 14.24
CA CYS A 47 11.28 7.40 13.57
C CYS A 47 11.47 8.91 13.40
N ILE A 48 11.93 9.35 12.23
CA ILE A 48 11.92 10.77 11.87
C ILE A 48 10.56 11.07 11.24
N PRO A 49 9.70 11.91 11.85
CA PRO A 49 8.47 12.34 11.19
C PRO A 49 8.82 13.11 9.91
N PRO A 50 8.08 12.91 8.80
CA PRO A 50 8.26 13.77 7.63
C PRO A 50 8.02 15.24 8.02
N ARG A 51 8.90 16.13 7.58
CA ARG A 51 8.75 17.58 7.71
C ARG A 51 7.86 18.14 6.62
#